data_AF-A0A1H8DH23-F1
#
_entry.id   AF-A0A1H8DH23-F1
#
_cell.length_a   1.000
_cell.length_b   1.000
_cell.length_c   1.000
_cell.angle_alpha   90.00
_cell.angle_beta   90.00
_cell.angle_gamma   90.00
#
_symmetry.space_group_name_H-M   'P 1'
#
loop_
_entity.id
_entity.type
_entity.pdbx_description
1 polymer ?
#
loop_
_entity_poly.entity_id
_entity_poly.type
_entity_poly.pdbx_seq_one_letter_code
_entity_poly.pdbx_strand_id
1 'polypeptide(L)'
;MKDSYLLGNRQGDSNRVTGYLVRHHYLGDMESISQSKKVRRWSYNLRDLYGPTNIVSTTTDLLKFAQALDRYKLLDKKLLSQAFTSCRLNDGAEAMPGGEFGPAGYGMGWFLPVNNLGKMVMHTGREPGFFTFFWHDITHHRTLILLDNAESSGFGSACKEVFNIVYNVSNFKLAPPGKQSLFLPYARILFKEGPDAAATFYNRLKMDTLHYFADERELNELGLELLDDHRDLEALEALKLCTLLYPQSWNTYDSYGKALQQIGKKKEAIEMYRKSVEMFPGNLPGKKFLMN
;
A
#
# COMPACT_ATOMS: atom_id res chain seq x y z
N MET A 1 6.38 20.25 -20.81
CA MET A 1 6.16 20.30 -19.36
C MET A 1 5.39 21.57 -19.04
N LYS A 2 4.15 21.66 -19.54
CA LYS A 2 3.24 22.80 -19.31
C LYS A 2 2.20 22.48 -18.21
N ASP A 3 1.96 21.19 -17.99
CA ASP A 3 1.01 20.62 -17.04
C ASP A 3 1.74 19.98 -15.84
N SER A 4 3.07 20.13 -15.77
CA SER A 4 3.89 19.73 -14.62
C SER A 4 4.15 20.90 -13.69
N TYR A 5 3.97 20.70 -12.39
CA TYR A 5 4.17 21.75 -11.39
C TYR A 5 4.44 21.18 -10.00
N LEU A 6 5.03 22.02 -9.13
CA LEU A 6 5.13 21.74 -7.70
C LEU A 6 3.80 22.03 -7.02
N LEU A 7 3.30 21.05 -6.27
CA LEU A 7 1.98 21.04 -5.67
C LEU A 7 1.75 22.28 -4.80
N GLY A 8 2.66 22.50 -3.85
CA GLY A 8 2.63 23.59 -2.89
C GLY A 8 1.24 23.81 -2.27
N ASN A 9 0.90 25.08 -2.04
CA ASN A 9 -0.40 25.50 -1.54
C ASN A 9 -1.47 25.72 -2.62
N ARG A 10 -1.34 25.14 -3.83
CA ARG A 10 -2.36 25.29 -4.88
C ARG A 10 -3.69 24.67 -4.41
N GLN A 11 -4.62 25.53 -4.01
CA GLN A 11 -6.00 25.14 -3.73
C GLN A 11 -6.83 25.23 -5.01
N GLY A 12 -7.75 24.29 -5.21
CA GLY A 12 -8.75 24.38 -6.29
C GLY A 12 -8.22 24.15 -7.71
N ASP A 13 -7.13 23.40 -7.91
CA ASP A 13 -6.73 22.97 -9.25
C ASP A 13 -7.75 21.94 -9.79
N SER A 14 -8.66 22.41 -10.65
CA SER A 14 -9.68 21.60 -11.31
C SER A 14 -9.12 20.62 -12.33
N ASN A 15 -7.88 20.80 -12.78
CA ASN A 15 -7.20 19.91 -13.72
C ASN A 15 -6.44 18.78 -13.02
N ARG A 16 -6.37 18.79 -11.69
CA ARG A 16 -5.73 17.74 -10.91
C ARG A 16 -6.73 16.63 -10.58
N VAL A 17 -6.36 15.39 -10.88
CA VAL A 17 -7.12 14.22 -10.45
C VAL A 17 -7.25 14.17 -8.92
N THR A 18 -8.39 13.67 -8.45
CA THR A 18 -8.58 13.41 -7.03
C THR A 18 -7.92 12.08 -6.67
N GLY A 19 -7.07 12.07 -5.66
CA GLY A 19 -6.51 10.85 -5.09
C GLY A 19 -7.50 10.22 -4.10
N TYR A 20 -7.56 8.90 -4.09
CA TYR A 20 -8.50 8.14 -3.28
C TYR A 20 -7.79 7.04 -2.49
N LEU A 21 -8.30 6.78 -1.29
CA LEU A 21 -7.95 5.63 -0.47
C LEU A 21 -9.14 4.70 -0.39
N VAL A 22 -8.87 3.40 -0.25
CA VAL A 22 -9.89 2.49 0.25
C VAL A 22 -10.18 2.87 1.70
N ARG A 23 -11.41 3.32 1.98
CA ARG A 23 -11.82 3.80 3.30
C ARG A 23 -11.94 2.64 4.29
N HIS A 24 -12.67 1.62 3.85
CA HIS A 24 -12.89 0.36 4.56
C HIS A 24 -12.78 -0.77 3.54
N HIS A 25 -11.88 -1.72 3.74
CA HIS A 25 -11.61 -2.77 2.77
C HIS A 25 -12.85 -3.62 2.52
N TYR A 26 -13.64 -3.88 3.57
CA TYR A 26 -14.88 -4.63 3.45
C TYR A 26 -15.93 -3.92 2.58
N LEU A 27 -16.00 -2.59 2.52
CA LEU A 27 -16.92 -1.90 1.60
C LEU A 27 -16.36 -1.77 0.19
N GLY A 28 -15.05 -1.59 0.07
CA GLY A 28 -14.43 -1.17 -1.19
C GLY A 28 -14.72 0.29 -1.54
N ASP A 29 -15.34 1.04 -0.62
CA ASP A 29 -15.66 2.45 -0.80
C ASP A 29 -14.40 3.29 -0.79
N MET A 30 -14.37 4.26 -1.69
CA MET A 30 -13.24 5.16 -1.90
C MET A 30 -13.47 6.47 -1.13
N GLU A 31 -12.52 6.85 -0.29
CA GLU A 31 -12.47 8.16 0.38
C GLU A 31 -11.46 9.06 -0.32
N SER A 32 -11.84 10.31 -0.60
CA SER A 32 -10.89 11.30 -1.09
C SER A 32 -9.80 11.58 -0.05
N ILE A 33 -8.52 11.56 -0.46
CA ILE A 33 -7.38 11.87 0.42
C ILE A 33 -7.47 13.28 1.05
N SER A 34 -8.27 14.16 0.45
CA SER A 34 -8.48 15.53 0.94
C SER A 34 -9.43 15.60 2.15
N GLN A 35 -10.32 14.62 2.28
CA GLN A 35 -11.29 14.51 3.37
C GLN A 35 -10.78 13.58 4.49
N SER A 36 -9.88 12.67 4.15
CA SER A 36 -9.34 11.69 5.09
C SER A 36 -8.47 12.33 6.18
N LYS A 37 -8.93 12.23 7.43
CA LYS A 37 -8.14 12.67 8.61
C LYS A 37 -6.87 11.83 8.77
N LYS A 38 -6.91 10.55 8.38
CA LYS A 38 -5.81 9.57 8.53
C LYS A 38 -4.57 10.02 7.77
N VAL A 39 -4.74 10.50 6.54
CA VAL A 39 -3.61 10.89 5.67
C VAL A 39 -3.39 12.39 5.58
N ARG A 40 -4.16 13.20 6.30
CA ARG A 40 -4.06 14.67 6.31
C ARG A 40 -2.64 15.18 6.55
N ARG A 41 -1.81 14.45 7.31
CA ARG A 41 -0.39 14.79 7.49
C ARG A 41 0.34 14.88 6.13
N TRP A 42 0.23 13.86 5.29
CA TRP A 42 0.85 13.84 3.97
C TRP A 42 0.06 14.67 2.97
N SER A 43 -1.26 14.46 2.93
CA SER A 43 -2.13 15.05 1.94
C SER A 43 -2.41 16.53 2.17
N TYR A 44 -1.99 17.15 3.27
CA TYR A 44 -2.13 18.59 3.52
C TYR A 44 -0.90 19.20 4.21
N ASN A 45 -0.47 18.66 5.36
CA ASN A 45 0.58 19.31 6.17
C ASN A 45 1.97 19.30 5.49
N LEU A 46 2.24 18.37 4.57
CA LEU A 46 3.54 18.19 3.93
C LEU A 46 3.57 18.59 2.43
N ARG A 47 2.58 19.36 1.96
CA ARG A 47 2.46 19.75 0.54
C ARG A 47 3.50 20.75 0.04
N ASP A 48 4.11 21.51 0.95
CA ASP A 48 5.14 22.50 0.63
C ASP A 48 6.57 21.93 0.71
N LEU A 49 6.74 20.61 0.89
CA LEU A 49 8.07 20.00 0.81
C LEU A 49 8.55 19.96 -0.64
N TYR A 50 9.80 20.39 -0.83
CA TYR A 50 10.51 20.34 -2.11
C TYR A 50 11.59 19.25 -2.09
N GLY A 51 11.79 18.57 -3.22
CA GLY A 51 12.81 17.55 -3.39
C GLY A 51 12.24 16.15 -3.56
N PRO A 52 11.80 15.48 -2.48
CA PRO A 52 11.45 14.05 -2.53
C PRO A 52 10.06 13.76 -3.11
N THR A 53 9.16 14.74 -3.16
CA THR A 53 7.75 14.53 -3.55
C THR A 53 7.10 15.83 -4.05
N ASN A 54 5.77 15.85 -4.18
CA ASN A 54 4.93 16.99 -4.52
C ASN A 54 5.07 17.52 -5.96
N ILE A 55 5.66 16.76 -6.89
CA ILE A 55 5.57 17.09 -8.32
C ILE A 55 4.30 16.46 -8.88
N VAL A 56 3.39 17.28 -9.38
CA VAL A 56 2.24 16.82 -10.18
C VAL A 56 2.61 16.90 -11.64
N SER A 57 2.22 15.89 -12.42
CA SER A 57 2.50 15.81 -13.85
C SER A 57 1.46 14.98 -14.59
N THR A 58 1.58 14.93 -15.91
CA THR A 58 0.79 14.07 -16.80
C THR A 58 1.71 13.07 -17.51
N THR A 59 1.15 11.98 -18.03
CA THR A 59 1.92 11.02 -18.86
C THR A 59 2.58 11.71 -20.06
N THR A 60 1.89 12.67 -20.68
CA THR A 60 2.41 13.44 -21.82
C THR A 60 3.63 14.29 -21.44
N ASP A 61 3.60 14.95 -20.28
CA ASP A 61 4.74 15.77 -19.86
C ASP A 61 5.90 14.94 -19.30
N LEU A 62 5.61 13.80 -18.66
CA LEU A 62 6.64 12.81 -18.29
C LEU A 62 7.32 12.19 -19.52
N LEU A 63 6.59 11.96 -20.61
CA LEU A 63 7.20 11.54 -21.88
C LEU A 63 8.13 12.63 -22.45
N LYS A 64 7.70 13.89 -22.43
CA LYS A 64 8.58 15.01 -22.83
C LYS A 64 9.80 15.14 -21.93
N PHE A 65 9.66 14.83 -20.63
CA PHE A 65 10.78 14.77 -19.70
C PHE A 65 11.79 13.69 -20.11
N ALA A 66 11.34 12.46 -20.38
CA ALA A 66 12.21 11.39 -20.89
C ALA A 66 12.97 11.82 -22.17
N GLN A 67 12.25 12.36 -23.15
CA GLN A 67 12.85 12.85 -24.39
C GLN A 67 13.82 14.05 -24.18
N ALA A 68 13.61 14.84 -23.12
CA ALA A 68 14.51 15.94 -22.78
C ALA A 68 15.80 15.44 -22.11
N LEU A 69 15.74 14.33 -21.37
CA LEU A 69 16.91 13.63 -20.84
C LEU A 69 17.76 13.05 -21.99
N ASP A 70 17.13 12.35 -22.94
CA ASP A 70 17.81 11.77 -24.11
C ASP A 70 18.59 12.81 -24.94
N ARG A 71 18.06 14.05 -25.00
CA ARG A 71 18.65 15.16 -25.75
C ARG A 71 19.54 16.08 -24.91
N TYR A 72 19.83 15.73 -23.66
CA TYR A 72 20.65 16.54 -22.74
C TYR A 72 20.13 17.99 -22.59
N LYS A 73 18.81 18.18 -22.70
CA LYS A 73 18.19 19.53 -22.68
C LYS A 73 18.08 20.08 -21.26
N LEU A 74 17.93 19.21 -20.27
CA LEU A 74 17.76 19.59 -18.86
C LEU A 74 19.08 19.55 -18.09
N LEU A 75 19.89 18.53 -18.36
CA LEU A 75 21.16 18.27 -17.70
C LEU A 75 22.18 17.86 -18.78
N ASP A 76 23.44 18.25 -18.59
CA ASP A 76 24.50 17.88 -19.52
C ASP A 76 24.79 16.36 -19.47
N LYS A 77 25.54 15.89 -20.48
CA LYS A 77 25.88 14.47 -20.62
C LYS A 77 26.67 13.92 -19.44
N LYS A 78 27.54 14.72 -18.82
CA LYS A 78 28.36 14.29 -17.69
C LYS A 78 27.49 14.05 -16.47
N LEU A 79 26.57 14.97 -16.17
CA LEU A 79 25.68 14.88 -15.03
C LEU A 79 24.65 13.77 -15.20
N LEU A 80 24.08 13.58 -16.40
CA LEU A 80 23.22 12.42 -16.66
C LEU A 80 23.96 11.10 -16.54
N SER A 81 25.20 11.03 -17.02
CA SER A 81 26.02 9.82 -16.84
C SER A 81 26.26 9.52 -15.36
N GLN A 82 26.49 10.54 -14.53
CA GLN A 82 26.62 10.38 -13.09
C GLN A 82 25.30 9.95 -12.44
N ALA A 83 24.18 10.56 -12.82
CA ALA A 83 22.87 10.20 -12.29
C ALA A 83 22.48 8.75 -12.62
N PHE A 84 22.89 8.25 -13.79
CA PHE A 84 22.62 6.90 -14.28
C PHE A 84 23.77 5.90 -14.03
N THR A 85 24.54 6.14 -12.97
CA THR A 85 25.59 5.24 -12.49
C THR A 85 25.28 4.85 -11.05
N SER A 86 25.41 3.56 -10.72
CA SER A 86 25.16 3.07 -9.37
C SER A 86 26.16 3.68 -8.38
N CYS A 87 25.68 4.15 -7.24
CA CYS A 87 26.52 4.61 -6.16
C CYS A 87 27.30 3.44 -5.55
N ARG A 88 28.50 3.71 -5.03
CA ARG A 88 29.28 2.72 -4.27
C ARG A 88 29.15 2.98 -2.77
N LEU A 89 29.05 1.89 -2.01
CA LEU A 89 29.08 1.90 -0.56
C LEU A 89 30.53 2.07 -0.06
N ASN A 90 30.68 2.31 1.24
CA ASN A 90 31.99 2.53 1.87
C ASN A 90 32.95 1.32 1.76
N ASP A 91 32.41 0.12 1.55
CA ASP A 91 33.15 -1.12 1.32
C ASP A 91 33.52 -1.35 -0.16
N GLY A 92 33.13 -0.43 -1.06
CA GLY A 92 33.37 -0.50 -2.50
C GLY A 92 32.31 -1.28 -3.28
N ALA A 93 31.35 -1.93 -2.62
CA ALA A 93 30.25 -2.62 -3.28
C ALA A 93 29.27 -1.64 -3.94
N GLU A 94 28.55 -2.09 -4.97
CA GLU A 94 27.49 -1.28 -5.58
C GLU A 94 26.24 -1.26 -4.69
N ALA A 95 25.60 -0.09 -4.61
CA ALA A 95 24.32 0.05 -3.91
C ALA A 95 23.23 -0.69 -4.69
N MET A 96 22.73 -1.79 -4.12
CA MET A 96 21.74 -2.67 -4.75
C MET A 96 20.48 -2.79 -3.88
N PRO A 97 19.72 -1.69 -3.65
CA PRO A 97 18.46 -1.78 -2.92
C PRO A 97 17.49 -2.74 -3.59
N GLY A 98 16.82 -3.55 -2.77
CA GLY A 98 15.67 -4.34 -3.18
C GLY A 98 14.43 -3.47 -3.38
N GLY A 99 13.43 -4.02 -4.04
CA GLY A 99 12.14 -3.38 -4.23
C GLY A 99 11.18 -4.33 -4.95
N GLU A 100 10.01 -3.81 -5.32
CA GLU A 100 8.97 -4.58 -5.98
C GLU A 100 9.44 -5.22 -7.32
N PHE A 101 10.43 -4.62 -7.98
CA PHE A 101 11.00 -5.05 -9.26
C PHE A 101 12.34 -5.78 -9.13
N GLY A 102 12.67 -6.23 -7.90
CA GLY A 102 13.93 -6.91 -7.60
C GLY A 102 15.07 -5.95 -7.24
N PRO A 103 16.26 -6.49 -6.91
CA PRO A 103 17.44 -5.68 -6.63
C PRO A 103 17.91 -4.95 -7.89
N ALA A 104 18.20 -3.66 -7.77
CA ALA A 104 18.69 -2.83 -8.86
C ALA A 104 19.75 -1.86 -8.33
N GLY A 105 20.67 -1.44 -9.20
CA GLY A 105 21.62 -0.38 -8.86
C GLY A 105 20.89 0.92 -8.50
N TYR A 106 21.49 1.79 -7.70
CA TYR A 106 20.85 3.06 -7.35
C TYR A 106 21.78 4.25 -7.59
N GLY A 107 21.37 5.13 -8.50
CA GLY A 107 22.06 6.37 -8.82
C GLY A 107 21.41 7.59 -8.15
N MET A 108 21.53 8.77 -8.76
CA MET A 108 20.96 10.00 -8.21
C MET A 108 19.44 10.05 -8.43
N GLY A 109 18.68 9.35 -7.58
CA GLY A 109 17.21 9.30 -7.65
C GLY A 109 16.66 8.33 -8.70
N TRP A 110 17.48 7.36 -9.14
CA TRP A 110 17.10 6.38 -10.16
C TRP A 110 17.50 4.97 -9.74
N PHE A 111 16.57 4.04 -9.86
CA PHE A 111 16.91 2.61 -9.92
C PHE A 111 17.46 2.29 -11.32
N LEU A 112 18.46 1.40 -11.35
CA LEU A 112 19.21 0.98 -12.51
C LEU A 112 19.11 -0.56 -12.63
N PRO A 113 18.03 -1.08 -13.24
CA PRO A 113 17.78 -2.52 -13.32
C PRO A 113 18.90 -3.25 -14.06
N VAL A 114 19.41 -4.34 -13.47
CA VAL A 114 20.39 -5.21 -14.14
C VAL A 114 19.65 -6.15 -15.08
N ASN A 115 19.91 -6.01 -16.39
CA ASN A 115 19.23 -6.77 -17.43
C ASN A 115 20.08 -6.85 -18.70
N ASN A 116 19.66 -7.68 -19.67
CA ASN A 116 20.29 -7.85 -20.98
C ASN A 116 19.51 -7.19 -22.13
N LEU A 117 18.49 -6.39 -21.81
CA LEU A 117 17.55 -5.79 -22.77
C LEU A 117 17.94 -4.36 -23.17
N GLY A 118 18.72 -3.65 -22.35
CA GLY A 118 19.14 -2.28 -22.63
C GLY A 118 19.58 -1.53 -21.37
N LYS A 119 20.09 -0.30 -21.55
CA LYS A 119 20.40 0.58 -20.42
C LYS A 119 19.10 1.26 -19.96
N MET A 120 18.63 0.88 -18.79
CA MET A 120 17.35 1.31 -18.26
C MET A 120 17.51 2.11 -16.97
N VAL A 121 16.62 3.09 -16.80
CA VAL A 121 16.47 3.87 -15.56
C VAL A 121 15.00 3.89 -15.20
N MET A 122 14.69 3.72 -13.92
CA MET A 122 13.31 3.71 -13.46
C MET A 122 13.16 4.29 -12.05
N HIS A 123 11.95 4.72 -11.73
CA HIS A 123 11.57 5.02 -10.36
C HIS A 123 10.07 4.77 -10.17
N THR A 124 9.68 4.30 -8.99
CA THR A 124 8.28 4.24 -8.56
C THR A 124 7.98 5.37 -7.58
N GLY A 125 6.73 5.79 -7.50
CA GLY A 125 6.30 6.84 -6.58
C GLY A 125 5.06 6.38 -5.85
N ARG A 126 5.02 6.69 -4.55
CA ARG A 126 3.86 6.44 -3.70
C ARG A 126 3.61 7.66 -2.83
N GLU A 127 2.43 8.22 -2.97
CA GLU A 127 1.82 9.16 -2.04
C GLU A 127 0.44 8.61 -1.68
N PRO A 128 -0.16 8.97 -0.53
CA PRO A 128 -1.53 8.54 -0.23
C PRO A 128 -2.47 8.86 -1.38
N GLY A 129 -3.15 7.81 -1.86
CA GLY A 129 -4.04 7.85 -3.02
C GLY A 129 -3.37 8.02 -4.37
N PHE A 130 -2.06 7.84 -4.50
CA PHE A 130 -1.36 7.89 -5.79
C PHE A 130 -0.20 6.90 -5.88
N PHE A 131 -0.21 6.04 -6.89
CA PHE A 131 0.95 5.26 -7.32
C PHE A 131 1.41 5.68 -8.71
N THR A 132 2.72 5.73 -8.90
CA THR A 132 3.32 6.09 -10.18
C THR A 132 4.44 5.11 -10.54
N PHE A 133 4.55 4.82 -11.82
CA PHE A 133 5.62 4.01 -12.40
C PHE A 133 6.18 4.74 -13.62
N PHE A 134 7.49 4.97 -13.60
CA PHE A 134 8.23 5.53 -14.73
C PHE A 134 9.42 4.63 -15.02
N TRP A 135 9.49 4.13 -16.27
CA TRP A 135 10.57 3.29 -16.75
C TRP A 135 11.05 3.80 -18.10
N HIS A 136 12.34 4.07 -18.23
CA HIS A 136 12.91 4.57 -19.47
C HIS A 136 14.11 3.72 -19.91
N ASP A 137 13.97 3.13 -21.08
CA ASP A 137 15.06 2.48 -21.81
C ASP A 137 15.73 3.49 -22.71
N ILE A 138 16.95 3.85 -22.30
CA ILE A 138 17.79 4.84 -22.95
C ILE A 138 18.38 4.27 -24.24
N THR A 139 18.59 2.95 -24.31
CA THR A 139 19.17 2.29 -25.50
C THR A 139 18.20 2.32 -26.67
N HIS A 140 16.91 2.07 -26.42
CA HIS A 140 15.89 1.98 -27.47
C HIS A 140 14.91 3.16 -27.50
N HIS A 141 15.14 4.19 -26.67
CA HIS A 141 14.27 5.37 -26.55
C HIS A 141 12.79 5.00 -26.29
N ARG A 142 12.56 4.05 -25.37
CA ARG A 142 11.22 3.61 -24.96
C ARG A 142 10.93 4.11 -23.55
N THR A 143 9.70 4.53 -23.29
CA THR A 143 9.27 4.98 -21.97
C THR A 143 7.92 4.36 -21.62
N LEU A 144 7.85 3.71 -20.46
CA LEU A 144 6.62 3.21 -19.86
C LEU A 144 6.22 4.16 -18.73
N ILE A 145 4.97 4.60 -18.73
CA ILE A 145 4.44 5.54 -17.73
C ILE A 145 3.06 5.06 -17.33
N LEU A 146 2.90 4.68 -16.06
CA LEU A 146 1.61 4.32 -15.47
C LEU A 146 1.38 5.21 -14.24
N LEU A 147 0.15 5.71 -14.11
CA LEU A 147 -0.28 6.57 -13.00
C LEU A 147 -1.61 6.02 -12.49
N ASP A 148 -1.75 5.93 -11.18
CA ASP A 148 -2.96 5.48 -10.50
C ASP A 148 -3.30 6.45 -9.36
N ASN A 149 -4.59 6.77 -9.22
CA ASN A 149 -5.12 7.69 -8.22
C ASN A 149 -5.95 6.97 -7.14
N ALA A 150 -5.75 5.66 -6.96
CA ALA A 150 -6.52 4.82 -6.05
C ALA A 150 -5.70 3.85 -5.18
N GLU A 151 -4.36 3.84 -5.28
CA GLU A 151 -3.49 2.83 -4.66
C GLU A 151 -3.98 1.38 -4.91
N SER A 152 -4.37 1.11 -6.14
CA SER A 152 -4.96 -0.14 -6.59
C SER A 152 -4.02 -1.31 -6.30
N SER A 153 -4.53 -2.35 -5.64
CA SER A 153 -3.74 -3.53 -5.23
C SER A 153 -3.05 -4.25 -6.40
N GLY A 154 -3.58 -4.13 -7.61
CA GLY A 154 -3.02 -4.71 -8.83
C GLY A 154 -2.01 -3.83 -9.59
N PHE A 155 -1.76 -2.59 -9.16
CA PHE A 155 -0.98 -1.62 -9.92
C PHE A 155 0.45 -2.12 -10.23
N GLY A 156 1.13 -2.67 -9.24
CA GLY A 156 2.49 -3.18 -9.42
C GLY A 156 2.57 -4.40 -10.35
N SER A 157 1.59 -5.31 -10.26
CA SER A 157 1.43 -6.42 -11.21
C SER A 157 1.18 -5.91 -12.64
N ALA A 158 0.32 -4.90 -12.81
CA ALA A 158 0.07 -4.29 -14.10
C ALA A 158 1.34 -3.65 -14.69
N CYS A 159 2.17 -3.00 -13.86
CA CYS A 159 3.46 -2.45 -14.32
C CYS A 159 4.40 -3.54 -14.85
N LYS A 160 4.51 -4.67 -14.14
CA LYS A 160 5.32 -5.83 -14.54
C LYS A 160 4.80 -6.48 -15.82
N GLU A 161 3.48 -6.60 -15.96
CA GLU A 161 2.83 -7.15 -17.14
C GLU A 161 3.05 -6.27 -18.38
N VAL A 162 2.85 -4.95 -18.25
CA VAL A 162 3.15 -4.00 -19.33
C VAL A 162 4.61 -4.10 -19.76
N PHE A 163 5.55 -4.23 -18.82
CA PHE A 163 6.96 -4.44 -19.16
C PHE A 163 7.16 -5.72 -19.98
N ASN A 164 6.64 -6.86 -19.50
CA ASN A 164 6.77 -8.13 -20.21
C ASN A 164 6.20 -8.05 -21.63
N ILE A 165 5.03 -7.41 -21.81
CA ILE A 165 4.39 -7.23 -23.12
C ILE A 165 5.26 -6.37 -24.05
N VAL A 166 5.72 -5.20 -23.58
CA VAL A 166 6.46 -4.24 -24.43
C VAL A 166 7.83 -4.78 -24.84
N TYR A 167 8.50 -5.53 -23.97
CA TYR A 167 9.80 -6.14 -24.28
C TYR A 167 9.68 -7.54 -24.87
N ASN A 168 8.47 -8.11 -24.95
CA ASN A 168 8.22 -9.49 -25.36
C ASN A 168 9.09 -10.49 -24.58
N VAL A 169 9.07 -10.39 -23.24
CA VAL A 169 9.84 -11.20 -22.31
C VAL A 169 8.97 -11.73 -21.17
N SER A 170 9.52 -12.68 -20.40
CA SER A 170 8.90 -13.21 -19.18
C SER A 170 9.75 -12.93 -17.94
N ASN A 171 10.45 -11.78 -17.91
CA ASN A 171 11.40 -11.42 -16.85
C ASN A 171 10.72 -11.29 -15.49
N PHE A 172 9.53 -10.68 -15.47
CA PHE A 172 8.71 -10.65 -14.26
C PHE A 172 7.75 -11.84 -14.30
N LYS A 173 8.00 -12.84 -13.46
CA LYS A 173 7.00 -13.89 -13.24
C LYS A 173 5.79 -13.24 -12.59
N LEU A 174 4.69 -13.17 -13.33
CA LEU A 174 3.41 -12.78 -12.76
C LEU A 174 3.04 -13.87 -11.76
N ALA A 175 2.73 -13.46 -10.53
CA ALA A 175 2.19 -14.41 -9.57
C ALA A 175 0.89 -14.97 -10.20
N PRO A 176 0.66 -16.30 -10.15
CA PRO A 176 -0.68 -16.81 -10.42
C PRO A 176 -1.66 -16.05 -9.51
N PRO A 177 -2.96 -15.97 -9.86
CA PRO A 177 -3.96 -15.42 -8.97
C PRO A 177 -3.72 -16.00 -7.58
N GLY A 178 -3.36 -15.14 -6.63
CA GLY A 178 -3.07 -15.59 -5.28
C GLY A 178 -4.29 -16.28 -4.71
N LYS A 179 -4.10 -17.05 -3.64
CA LYS A 179 -5.25 -17.49 -2.84
C LYS A 179 -6.10 -16.27 -2.51
N GLN A 180 -7.41 -16.42 -2.60
CA GLN A 180 -8.34 -15.35 -2.25
C GLN A 180 -8.43 -15.24 -0.73
N SER A 181 -8.63 -14.03 -0.25
CA SER A 181 -8.95 -13.81 1.15
C SER A 181 -10.26 -14.53 1.50
N LEU A 182 -10.26 -15.28 2.59
CA LEU A 182 -11.47 -15.79 3.20
C LEU A 182 -12.19 -14.73 4.05
N PHE A 183 -11.43 -13.81 4.66
CA PHE A 183 -11.97 -12.87 5.63
C PHE A 183 -12.55 -11.59 5.04
N LEU A 184 -12.06 -11.15 3.88
CA LEU A 184 -12.60 -9.98 3.18
C LEU A 184 -14.05 -10.22 2.69
N PRO A 185 -14.38 -11.34 2.02
CA PRO A 185 -15.77 -11.67 1.74
C PRO A 185 -16.58 -11.97 3.01
N TYR A 186 -15.98 -12.60 4.03
CA TYR A 186 -16.65 -12.81 5.32
C TYR A 186 -17.09 -11.48 5.95
N ALA A 187 -16.21 -10.48 6.04
CA ALA A 187 -16.54 -9.17 6.61
C ALA A 187 -17.60 -8.43 5.78
N ARG A 188 -17.57 -8.59 4.44
CA ARG A 188 -18.63 -8.09 3.54
C ARG A 188 -19.99 -8.68 3.85
N ILE A 189 -20.05 -10.01 3.99
CA ILE A 189 -21.29 -10.72 4.29
C ILE A 189 -21.75 -10.38 5.71
N LEU A 190 -20.83 -10.33 6.67
CA LEU A 190 -21.13 -9.94 8.05
C LEU A 190 -21.78 -8.55 8.11
N PHE A 191 -21.23 -7.59 7.36
CA PHE A 191 -21.76 -6.23 7.27
C PHE A 191 -23.14 -6.14 6.59
N LYS A 192 -23.37 -6.93 5.52
CA LYS A 192 -24.58 -6.83 4.67
C LYS A 192 -25.72 -7.73 5.12
N GLU A 193 -25.39 -8.94 5.55
CA GLU A 193 -26.32 -10.07 5.75
C GLU A 193 -26.29 -10.60 7.20
N GLY A 194 -25.31 -10.18 8.00
CA GLY A 194 -25.23 -10.51 9.42
C GLY A 194 -24.40 -11.77 9.74
N PRO A 195 -24.28 -12.11 11.03
CA PRO A 195 -23.33 -13.11 11.52
C PRO A 195 -23.61 -14.53 11.06
N ASP A 196 -24.88 -14.93 10.95
CA ASP A 196 -25.25 -16.29 10.53
C ASP A 196 -24.86 -16.60 9.08
N ALA A 197 -25.09 -15.63 8.19
CA ALA A 197 -24.68 -15.72 6.79
C ALA A 197 -23.16 -15.76 6.66
N ALA A 198 -22.46 -14.89 7.41
CA ALA A 198 -21.00 -14.85 7.42
C ALA A 198 -20.39 -16.16 7.96
N ALA A 199 -20.95 -16.70 9.05
CA ALA A 199 -20.51 -17.96 9.62
C ALA A 199 -20.76 -19.13 8.66
N THR A 200 -21.87 -19.14 7.94
CA THR A 200 -22.18 -20.15 6.92
C THR A 200 -21.17 -20.10 5.77
N PHE A 201 -20.86 -18.90 5.27
CA PHE A 201 -19.83 -18.69 4.26
C PHE A 201 -18.46 -19.20 4.72
N TYR A 202 -18.02 -18.79 5.91
CA TYR A 202 -16.73 -19.20 6.46
C TYR A 202 -16.65 -20.72 6.63
N ASN A 203 -17.67 -21.34 7.24
CA ASN A 203 -17.68 -22.79 7.48
C ASN A 203 -17.69 -23.62 6.19
N ARG A 204 -18.29 -23.10 5.12
CA ARG A 204 -18.29 -23.75 3.80
C ARG A 204 -16.90 -23.79 3.16
N LEU A 205 -16.11 -22.73 3.32
CA LEU A 205 -14.87 -22.54 2.56
C LEU A 205 -13.59 -22.71 3.39
N LYS A 206 -13.66 -22.74 4.72
CA LYS A 206 -12.46 -22.81 5.60
C LYS A 206 -11.52 -24.00 5.35
N MET A 207 -12.02 -25.08 4.73
CA MET A 207 -11.21 -26.26 4.40
C MET A 207 -10.57 -26.17 3.01
N ASP A 208 -11.00 -25.24 2.14
CA ASP A 208 -10.44 -25.02 0.81
C ASP A 208 -9.16 -24.16 0.89
N THR A 209 -8.12 -24.80 1.41
CA THR A 209 -6.80 -24.18 1.52
C THR A 209 -6.06 -24.10 0.19
N LEU A 210 -6.61 -24.66 -0.89
CA LEU A 210 -6.04 -24.55 -2.23
C LEU A 210 -6.33 -23.18 -2.84
N HIS A 211 -7.57 -22.69 -2.69
CA HIS A 211 -8.02 -21.44 -3.28
C HIS A 211 -8.10 -20.27 -2.30
N TYR A 212 -8.22 -20.53 -0.99
CA TYR A 212 -8.40 -19.48 0.01
C TYR A 212 -7.29 -19.46 1.06
N PHE A 213 -6.97 -18.27 1.57
CA PHE A 213 -6.15 -18.08 2.77
C PHE A 213 -6.99 -17.47 3.90
N ALA A 214 -6.63 -17.85 5.13
CA ALA A 214 -7.16 -17.28 6.36
C ALA A 214 -5.99 -16.74 7.17
N ASP A 215 -5.85 -15.41 7.19
CA ASP A 215 -4.77 -14.70 7.87
C ASP A 215 -5.30 -13.96 9.10
N GLU A 216 -4.60 -14.11 10.23
CA GLU A 216 -4.97 -13.47 11.50
C GLU A 216 -5.01 -11.95 11.36
N ARG A 217 -3.98 -11.37 10.76
CA ARG A 217 -3.83 -9.92 10.65
C ARG A 217 -4.99 -9.35 9.83
N GLU A 218 -5.33 -9.99 8.72
CA GLU A 218 -6.45 -9.57 7.88
C GLU A 218 -7.79 -9.56 8.64
N LEU A 219 -8.14 -10.65 9.34
CA LEU A 219 -9.39 -10.69 10.12
C LEU A 219 -9.39 -9.64 11.23
N ASN A 220 -8.27 -9.47 11.91
CA ASN A 220 -8.13 -8.51 13.00
C ASN A 220 -8.25 -7.06 12.50
N GLU A 221 -7.61 -6.74 11.38
CA GLU A 221 -7.69 -5.42 10.73
C GLU A 221 -9.12 -5.13 10.24
N LEU A 222 -9.78 -6.08 9.59
CA LEU A 222 -11.18 -5.93 9.16
C LEU A 222 -12.13 -5.72 10.36
N GLY A 223 -11.91 -6.45 11.46
CA GLY A 223 -12.67 -6.27 12.69
C GLY A 223 -12.48 -4.90 13.33
N LEU A 224 -11.24 -4.38 13.34
CA LEU A 224 -10.94 -3.02 13.80
C LEU A 224 -11.50 -1.95 12.86
N GLU A 225 -11.53 -2.17 11.55
CA GLU A 225 -12.16 -1.27 10.59
C GLU A 225 -13.68 -1.17 10.78
N LEU A 226 -14.34 -2.29 11.07
CA LEU A 226 -15.76 -2.30 11.46
C LEU A 226 -15.97 -1.50 12.76
N LEU A 227 -15.07 -1.65 13.73
CA LEU A 227 -15.14 -0.93 15.00
C LEU A 227 -14.96 0.59 14.82
N ASP A 228 -13.99 0.98 14.00
CA ASP A 228 -13.70 2.38 13.69
C ASP A 228 -14.84 3.03 12.86
N ASP A 229 -15.65 2.24 12.14
CA ASP A 229 -16.88 2.67 11.46
C ASP A 229 -18.14 2.58 12.35
N HIS A 230 -17.98 2.38 13.67
CA HIS A 230 -19.09 2.23 14.64
C HIS A 230 -20.05 1.07 14.34
N ARG A 231 -19.60 0.06 13.59
CA ARG A 231 -20.29 -1.22 13.38
C ARG A 231 -19.93 -2.19 14.50
N ASP A 232 -20.31 -1.80 15.71
CA ASP A 232 -19.84 -2.41 16.94
C ASP A 232 -20.20 -3.91 17.06
N LEU A 233 -21.40 -4.29 16.61
CA LEU A 233 -21.85 -5.69 16.68
C LEU A 233 -21.06 -6.57 15.72
N GLU A 234 -20.88 -6.13 14.47
CA GLU A 234 -20.08 -6.83 13.47
C GLU A 234 -18.61 -6.90 13.86
N ALA A 235 -18.06 -5.81 14.42
CA ALA A 235 -16.71 -5.77 14.93
C ALA A 235 -16.49 -6.80 16.05
N LEU A 236 -17.43 -6.90 17.00
CA LEU A 236 -17.36 -7.89 18.07
C LEU A 236 -17.37 -9.32 17.52
N GLU A 237 -18.21 -9.62 16.53
CA GLU A 237 -18.27 -10.96 15.93
C GLU A 237 -16.95 -11.30 15.20
N ALA A 238 -16.43 -10.39 14.37
CA ALA A 238 -15.17 -10.60 13.66
C ALA A 238 -13.98 -10.75 14.61
N LEU A 239 -13.86 -9.88 15.63
CA LEU A 239 -12.76 -9.90 16.58
C LEU A 239 -12.85 -11.07 17.56
N LYS A 240 -14.07 -11.46 17.97
CA LYS A 240 -14.29 -12.68 18.74
C LYS A 240 -13.88 -13.91 17.94
N LEU A 241 -14.29 -14.00 16.67
CA LEU A 241 -13.85 -15.09 15.78
C LEU A 241 -12.32 -15.13 15.70
N CYS A 242 -11.65 -13.97 15.60
CA CYS A 242 -10.19 -13.88 15.61
C CYS A 242 -9.56 -14.51 16.87
N THR A 243 -10.12 -14.25 18.06
CA THR A 243 -9.64 -14.89 19.31
C THR A 243 -9.85 -16.42 19.35
N LEU A 244 -10.90 -16.92 18.69
CA LEU A 244 -11.20 -18.35 18.60
C LEU A 244 -10.27 -19.08 17.63
N LEU A 245 -9.96 -18.45 16.49
CA LEU A 245 -9.10 -19.02 15.46
C LEU A 245 -7.61 -18.90 15.81
N TYR A 246 -7.23 -17.84 16.52
CA TYR A 246 -5.84 -17.52 16.85
C TYR A 246 -5.68 -17.29 18.36
N PRO A 247 -5.93 -18.32 19.20
CA PRO A 247 -5.99 -18.15 20.65
C PRO A 247 -4.63 -17.88 21.32
N GLN A 248 -3.53 -17.95 20.57
CA GLN A 248 -2.16 -17.68 21.04
C GLN A 248 -1.66 -16.28 20.68
N SER A 249 -2.47 -15.47 19.98
CA SER A 249 -2.10 -14.11 19.62
C SER A 249 -2.61 -13.13 20.66
N TRP A 250 -1.67 -12.46 21.35
CA TRP A 250 -2.01 -11.38 22.29
C TRP A 250 -2.78 -10.24 21.60
N ASN A 251 -2.53 -10.02 20.31
CA ASN A 251 -3.08 -8.92 19.54
C ASN A 251 -4.59 -9.08 19.28
N THR A 252 -5.06 -10.32 19.13
CA THR A 252 -6.49 -10.60 18.94
C THR A 252 -7.29 -10.31 20.21
N TYR A 253 -6.73 -10.64 21.38
CA TYR A 253 -7.34 -10.28 22.67
C TYR A 253 -7.31 -8.77 22.93
N ASP A 254 -6.22 -8.07 22.55
CA ASP A 254 -6.18 -6.61 22.65
C ASP A 254 -7.28 -5.96 21.81
N SER A 255 -7.40 -6.40 20.55
CA SER A 255 -8.37 -5.86 19.60
C SER A 255 -9.81 -6.17 20.03
N TYR A 256 -10.09 -7.39 20.47
CA TYR A 256 -11.41 -7.74 21.02
C TYR A 256 -11.72 -6.99 22.32
N GLY A 257 -10.71 -6.77 23.18
CA GLY A 257 -10.81 -5.91 24.36
C GLY A 257 -11.19 -4.48 24.01
N LYS A 258 -10.60 -3.91 22.95
CA LYS A 258 -10.95 -2.57 22.42
C LYS A 258 -12.41 -2.50 22.00
N ALA A 259 -12.91 -3.51 21.29
CA ALA A 259 -14.31 -3.57 20.88
C ALA A 259 -15.27 -3.68 22.08
N LEU A 260 -14.96 -4.55 23.06
CA LEU A 260 -15.75 -4.67 24.29
C LEU A 260 -15.76 -3.38 25.11
N GLN A 261 -14.62 -2.69 25.18
CA GLN A 261 -14.52 -1.38 25.83
C GLN A 261 -15.44 -0.36 25.15
N GLN A 262 -15.42 -0.28 23.82
CA GLN A 262 -16.21 0.68 23.04
C GLN A 262 -17.70 0.55 23.30
N ILE A 263 -18.21 -0.69 23.43
CA ILE A 263 -19.62 -0.94 23.75
C ILE A 263 -19.95 -0.95 25.25
N GLY A 264 -19.00 -0.55 26.12
CA GLY A 264 -19.22 -0.43 27.56
C GLY A 264 -19.16 -1.74 28.36
N LYS A 265 -18.75 -2.86 27.77
CA LYS A 265 -18.53 -4.14 28.46
C LYS A 265 -17.18 -4.15 29.20
N LYS A 266 -17.03 -3.26 30.19
CA LYS A 266 -15.74 -2.99 30.87
C LYS A 266 -15.17 -4.25 31.54
N LYS A 267 -16.00 -5.11 32.15
CA LYS A 267 -15.50 -6.31 32.86
C LYS A 267 -14.90 -7.32 31.89
N GLU A 268 -15.57 -7.57 30.78
CA GLU A 268 -15.11 -8.47 29.73
C GLU A 268 -13.89 -7.90 29.01
N ALA A 269 -13.85 -6.58 28.77
CA ALA A 269 -12.68 -5.91 28.22
C ALA A 269 -11.44 -6.08 29.12
N ILE A 270 -11.59 -5.91 30.45
CA ILE A 270 -10.51 -6.14 31.42
C ILE A 270 -9.95 -7.56 31.29
N GLU A 271 -10.82 -8.56 31.14
CA GLU A 271 -10.38 -9.94 31.00
C GLU A 271 -9.56 -10.17 29.72
N MET A 272 -10.00 -9.60 28.59
CA MET A 272 -9.27 -9.72 27.33
C MET A 272 -7.92 -8.98 27.38
N TYR A 273 -7.89 -7.78 27.95
CA TYR A 273 -6.64 -7.04 28.12
C TYR A 273 -5.66 -7.73 29.08
N ARG A 274 -6.14 -8.35 30.17
CA ARG A 274 -5.29 -9.15 31.06
C ARG A 274 -4.63 -10.30 30.30
N LYS A 275 -5.43 -11.06 29.55
CA LYS A 275 -4.92 -12.17 28.73
C LYS A 275 -3.90 -11.71 27.70
N SER A 276 -4.19 -10.59 27.03
CA SER A 276 -3.26 -9.96 26.09
C SER A 276 -1.92 -9.57 26.74
N VAL A 277 -1.95 -8.89 27.89
CA VAL A 277 -0.75 -8.43 28.61
C VAL A 277 0.03 -9.57 29.24
N GLU A 278 -0.64 -10.64 29.69
CA GLU A 278 -0.01 -11.86 30.18
C GLU A 278 0.82 -12.54 29.07
N MET A 279 0.24 -12.65 27.86
CA MET A 279 0.94 -13.21 26.70
C MET A 279 2.05 -12.29 26.17
N PHE A 280 1.81 -10.98 26.16
CA PHE A 280 2.78 -9.99 25.73
C PHE A 280 2.83 -8.79 26.70
N PRO A 281 3.76 -8.81 27.67
CA PRO A 281 3.95 -7.69 28.58
C PRO A 281 4.33 -6.37 27.90
N GLY A 282 4.72 -6.38 26.62
CA GLY A 282 4.97 -5.18 25.83
C GLY A 282 3.70 -4.46 25.32
N ASN A 283 2.51 -5.01 25.55
CA ASN A 283 1.25 -4.37 25.18
C ASN A 283 0.96 -3.15 26.07
N LEU A 284 1.54 -1.99 25.71
CA LEU A 284 1.38 -0.74 26.44
C LEU A 284 -0.08 -0.23 26.44
N PRO A 285 -0.85 -0.27 25.33
CA PRO A 285 -2.27 0.08 25.33
C PRO A 285 -3.09 -0.72 26.36
N GLY A 286 -2.99 -2.05 26.34
CA GLY A 286 -3.70 -2.92 27.29
C GLY A 286 -3.29 -2.66 28.73
N LYS A 287 -1.99 -2.49 29.01
CA LYS A 287 -1.49 -2.11 30.34
C LYS A 287 -2.10 -0.80 30.83
N LYS A 288 -2.13 0.22 29.98
CA LYS A 288 -2.69 1.53 30.31
C LYS A 288 -4.18 1.42 30.64
N PHE A 289 -4.93 0.59 29.93
CA PHE A 289 -6.35 0.38 30.22
C PHE A 289 -6.55 -0.28 31.60
N LEU A 290 -5.77 -1.31 31.92
CA LEU A 290 -5.89 -2.05 33.19
C LEU A 290 -5.52 -1.22 34.44
N MET A 291 -4.81 -0.10 34.27
CA MET A 291 -4.45 0.82 35.35
C MET A 291 -5.55 1.86 35.67
N ASN A 292 -6.59 2.00 34.83
CA ASN A 292 -7.66 3.02 34.93
C ASN A 292 -9.05 2.43 35.24
#